data_AF-A0A066ZBF0-F1
#
_entry.id   AF-A0A066ZBF0-F1
#
_cell.length_a   1.000
_cell.length_b   1.000
_cell.length_c   1.000
_cell.angle_alpha   90.00
_cell.angle_beta   90.00
_cell.angle_gamma   90.00
#
_symmetry.space_group_name_H-M   'P 1'
#
loop_
_entity.id
_entity.type
_entity.pdbx_description
1 polymer ?
#
loop_
_entity_poly.entity_id
_entity_poly.type
_entity_poly.pdbx_seq_one_letter_code
_entity_poly.pdbx_strand_id
1 'polypeptide(L)' 'MLPGLAGGMVPKMTACLAALRAGVGEVRVLDGRVPDAVLRAFGPAAPGTRVLGPSPAESRPAAVPEFDSAASGATS' A
#
# COMPACT_ATOMS: atom_id res chain seq x y z
N MET A 1 -11.97 8.30 -15.28
CA MET A 1 -12.45 8.93 -14.04
C MET A 1 -12.61 7.82 -13.01
N LEU A 2 -11.68 7.66 -12.05
CA LEU A 2 -11.97 6.81 -10.88
C LEU A 2 -12.90 7.65 -10.00
N PRO A 3 -14.23 7.41 -9.99
CA PRO A 3 -15.08 8.09 -9.03
C PRO A 3 -14.50 7.75 -7.68
N GLY A 4 -14.25 8.78 -6.86
CA GLY A 4 -13.31 8.73 -5.75
C GLY A 4 -13.41 7.44 -4.97
N LEU A 5 -12.27 6.98 -4.46
CA LEU A 5 -12.17 6.03 -3.36
C LEU A 5 -13.15 6.47 -2.24
N ALA A 6 -14.41 6.05 -2.36
CA ALA A 6 -15.55 6.91 -2.07
C ALA A 6 -15.74 7.10 -0.57
N GLY A 7 -15.40 8.27 -0.03
CA GLY A 7 -15.73 8.74 1.32
C GLY A 7 -15.24 7.88 2.49
N GLY A 8 -15.73 6.64 2.61
CA GLY A 8 -15.44 5.69 3.69
C GLY A 8 -14.19 4.83 3.50
N MET A 9 -13.51 4.88 2.36
CA MET A 9 -12.26 4.14 2.15
C MET A 9 -11.02 4.94 2.58
N VAL A 10 -11.04 6.27 2.44
CA VAL A 10 -9.98 7.16 2.95
C VAL A 10 -9.68 6.92 4.44
N PRO A 11 -10.66 6.95 5.37
CA PRO A 11 -10.38 6.71 6.78
C PRO A 11 -9.82 5.31 7.06
N LYS A 12 -10.24 4.29 6.30
CA LYS A 12 -9.70 2.92 6.42
C LYS A 12 -8.23 2.89 6.04
N MET A 13 -7.87 3.52 4.92
CA MET A 13 -6.49 3.56 4.46
C MET A 13 -5.60 4.39 5.38
N THR A 14 -6.10 5.51 5.91
CA THR A 14 -5.38 6.31 6.92
C THR A 14 -5.09 5.51 8.19
N ALA A 15 -6.08 4.76 8.69
CA ALA A 15 -5.90 3.90 9.86
C ALA A 15 -4.90 2.77 9.62
N CYS A 16 -4.96 2.12 8.45
CA CYS A 16 -3.99 1.08 8.08
C CYS A 16 -2.56 1.66 8.07
N LEU A 17 -2.38 2.83 7.46
CA LEU A 17 -1.08 3.49 7.40
C LEU A 17 -0.57 3.91 8.79
N ALA A 18 -1.46 4.42 9.65
CA ALA A 18 -1.11 4.77 11.03
C ALA A 18 -0.64 3.54 11.82
N ALA A 19 -1.32 2.40 11.68
CA ALA A 19 -0.94 1.15 12.32
C ALA A 19 0.43 0.64 11.83
N LEU A 20 0.68 0.66 10.52
CA LEU A 20 1.99 0.28 9.96
C LEU A 20 3.11 1.19 10.48
N ARG A 21 2.87 2.50 10.55
CA ARG A 21 3.84 3.47 11.11
C ARG A 21 4.08 3.28 12.61
N ALA A 22 3.11 2.75 13.34
CA ALA A 22 3.25 2.39 14.75
C ALA A 22 4.03 1.08 14.97
N GLY A 23 4.47 0.40 13.91
CA GLY A 23 5.29 -0.81 13.98
C GLY A 23 4.52 -2.11 13.77
N VAL A 24 3.27 -2.06 13.33
CA VAL A 24 2.53 -3.27 12.93
C VAL A 24 3.13 -3.79 11.62
N GLY A 25 3.50 -5.07 11.58
CA GLY A 25 4.14 -5.67 10.39
C GLY A 25 3.19 -5.86 9.19
N GLU A 26 1.91 -6.11 9.47
CA GLU A 26 0.90 -6.37 8.44
C GLU A 26 -0.48 -5.86 8.86
N VAL A 27 -1.18 -5.21 7.92
CA VAL A 27 -2.58 -4.83 8.07
C VAL A 27 -3.42 -5.47 6.96
N ARG A 28 -4.65 -5.88 7.28
CA ARG A 28 -5.59 -6.47 6.32
C ARG A 28 -6.92 -5.71 6.30
N VAL A 29 -7.39 -5.36 5.11
CA VAL A 29 -8.73 -4.80 4.89
C VAL A 29 -9.65 -5.91 4.39
N LEU A 30 -10.71 -6.19 5.14
CA LEU A 30 -11.67 -7.26 4.88
C LEU A 30 -13.00 -6.72 4.35
N ASP A 31 -13.67 -7.49 3.50
CA ASP A 31 -15.05 -7.22 3.07
C ASP A 31 -16.03 -7.91 4.02
N GLY A 32 -16.76 -7.11 4.81
CA GLY A 32 -17.74 -7.61 5.78
C GLY A 32 -18.97 -8.27 5.15
N ARG A 33 -19.16 -8.20 3.83
CA ARG A 33 -20.23 -8.92 3.13
C ARG A 33 -19.91 -10.40 2.95
N VAL A 34 -18.64 -10.79 3.03
CA VAL A 34 -18.21 -12.19 3.00
C VAL A 34 -18.44 -12.79 4.38
N PRO A 35 -19.13 -13.94 4.54
CA PRO A 35 -19.55 -14.48 5.84
C PRO A 35 -18.44 -14.54 6.92
N ASP A 36 -17.73 -15.60 7.19
CA ASP A 36 -16.68 -15.64 8.23
C ASP A 36 -15.39 -14.87 7.85
N ALA A 37 -15.48 -13.63 7.33
CA ALA A 37 -14.37 -12.86 6.81
C ALA A 37 -13.19 -12.73 7.80
N VAL A 38 -13.49 -12.55 9.08
CA VAL A 38 -12.45 -12.45 10.14
C VAL A 38 -11.73 -13.78 10.33
N LEU A 39 -12.45 -14.90 10.46
CA LEU A 39 -11.83 -16.22 10.60
C LEU A 39 -11.03 -16.61 9.35
N ARG A 40 -11.54 -16.27 8.17
CA ARG A 40 -10.86 -16.52 6.89
C ARG A 40 -9.60 -15.67 6.70
N ALA A 41 -9.48 -14.53 7.38
CA ALA A 41 -8.31 -13.67 7.30
C ALA A 41 -7.02 -14.33 7.84
N PHE A 42 -7.15 -15.38 8.65
CA PHE A 42 -6.02 -16.15 9.17
C PHE A 42 -5.55 -17.27 8.23
N GLY A 43 -6.28 -17.53 7.15
CA GLY A 43 -5.93 -18.54 6.16
C GLY A 43 -4.88 -18.06 5.14
N PRO A 44 -4.16 -18.98 4.48
CA PRO A 44 -3.17 -18.63 3.45
C PRO A 44 -3.80 -17.97 2.22
N ALA A 45 -5.05 -18.31 1.90
CA ALA A 45 -5.85 -17.72 0.82
C ALA A 45 -6.87 -16.68 1.33
N ALA A 46 -6.50 -15.93 2.38
CA ALA A 46 -7.37 -14.93 2.98
C ALA A 46 -7.89 -13.92 1.94
N PRO A 47 -9.22 -13.77 1.78
CA PRO A 47 -9.78 -12.77 0.89
C PRO A 47 -9.56 -11.36 1.43
N GLY A 48 -9.34 -10.39 0.54
CA GLY A 48 -9.18 -8.98 0.90
C GLY A 48 -7.85 -8.38 0.43
N THR A 49 -7.54 -7.18 0.93
CA THR A 49 -6.32 -6.45 0.58
C THR A 49 -5.35 -6.46 1.75
N ARG A 50 -4.16 -7.03 1.51
CA ARG A 50 -3.03 -7.04 2.45
C ARG A 50 -2.16 -5.82 2.21
N VAL A 51 -1.91 -5.05 3.27
CA VAL A 51 -0.99 -3.91 3.26
C VAL A 51 0.19 -4.25 4.16
N LEU A 52 1.37 -4.30 3.56
CA LEU A 52 2.61 -4.59 4.26
C LEU A 52 3.31 -3.28 4.62
N GLY A 53 3.89 -3.23 5.82
CA GLY A 53 4.83 -2.17 6.17
C GLY A 53 6.10 -2.29 5.32
N PRO A 54 6.91 -1.22 5.21
CA PRO A 54 8.19 -1.32 4.52
C PRO A 54 9.03 -2.40 5.21
N SER A 55 9.50 -3.39 4.44
CA SER A 55 10.46 -4.34 4.98
C SER A 55 11.71 -3.56 5.43
N PRO A 56 12.34 -3.90 6.57
CA PRO A 56 13.64 -3.33 6.94
C PRO A 56 14.68 -3.47 5.82
N ALA A 57 14.55 -4.47 4.95
CA ALA A 57 15.40 -4.67 3.77
C ALA A 57 15.09 -3.70 2.61
N GLU A 58 13.87 -3.19 2.51
CA GLU A 58 13.42 -2.20 1.50
C GLU A 58 13.55 -0.75 1.98
N SER A 59 13.86 -0.55 3.27
CA SER A 59 14.11 0.76 3.87
C SER A 59 15.49 1.34 3.51
N ARG A 60 16.34 0.59 2.78
CA ARG A 60 17.45 1.23 2.04
C ARG A 60 16.77 2.10 0.98
N PRO A 61 16.96 3.44 0.99
CA PRO A 61 16.31 4.29 -0.01
C PRO A 61 16.67 3.70 -1.37
N ALA A 62 15.66 3.19 -2.08
CA ALA A 62 15.82 2.78 -3.45
C ALA A 62 16.46 3.98 -4.13
N ALA A 63 17.71 3.83 -4.59
CA ALA A 63 18.45 4.89 -5.23
C ALA A 63 17.49 5.54 -6.22
N VAL A 64 17.13 6.79 -5.96
CA VAL A 64 16.33 7.57 -6.89
C VAL A 64 17.05 7.47 -8.23
N PRO A 65 16.46 6.89 -9.28
CA PRO A 65 17.11 6.92 -10.57
C PRO A 65 17.24 8.41 -10.91
N GLU A 66 18.47 8.90 -10.97
CA GLU A 66 18.76 10.22 -11.54
C GLU A 66 18.23 10.17 -12.96
N PHE A 67 17.09 10.84 -13.19
CA PHE A 67 16.57 11.04 -14.52
C PHE A 67 17.57 11.99 -15.18
N ASP A 68 18.52 11.41 -15.92
CA ASP A 68 19.56 12.13 -16.62
C ASP A 68 18.89 13.20 -17.49
N SER A 69 18.97 14.44 -17.01
CA SER A 69 18.51 15.64 -17.68
C SER A 69 19.54 16.01 -18.77
N ALA A 70 19.81 15.08 -19.68
CA ALA A 70 20.55 15.32 -20.91
C ALA A 70 19.57 15.57 -22.07
N ALA A 71 18.65 16.51 -21.87
CA ALA A 71 18.11 17.30 -22.95
C ALA A 71 19.01 18.54 -23.14
N SER A 72 20.15 18.32 -23.80
CA SER A 72 20.91 19.36 -24.51
C SER A 72 21.05 18.81 -25.93
N GLY A 73 20.39 19.34 -26.96
CA GLY A 73 20.43 20.74 -27.34
C GLY A 73 21.60 20.97 -28.29
N ALA A 74 21.27 21.03 -29.59
CA ALA A 74 21.93 21.80 -30.66
C ALA A 74 23.19 21.26 -31.40
N THR A 75 23.11 21.49 -32.72
CA THR A 75 24.15 21.61 -33.77
C THR A 75 24.77 20.36 -34.40
N SER A 76 24.22 19.95 -35.54
CA SER A 76 24.87 20.12 -36.86
C SER A 76 23.80 20.24 -37.94
#